data_AF-A0AAC8PVU8-F1
#
_entry.id   AF-A0AAC8PVU8-F1
#
_cell.length_a   1.000
_cell.length_b   1.000
_cell.length_c   1.000
_cell.angle_alpha   90.00
_cell.angle_beta   90.00
_cell.angle_gamma   90.00
#
_symmetry.space_group_name_H-M   'P 1'
#
loop_
_entity.id
_entity.type
_entity.pdbx_description
1 polymer ?
#
loop_
_entity_poly.entity_id
_entity_poly.type
_entity_poly.pdbx_seq_one_letter_code
_entity_poly.pdbx_strand_id
1 'polypeptide(L)'
;MKFAQKLAIGALVVTMGASAMAADNKGADALTNAEKGALNICDVVSEGVFNISAMHQSNISEAEAKKTMDEVAADLIKQHGDDEVTAFVKEFWQDSLSTIIYKQPIQTADDKKREIVQANAVESGLACLGILLGEKEGEQALKKMQAAQK
;
A
#
# COMPACT_ATOMS: atom_id res chain seq x y z
N MET A 1 -29.77 16.33 -11.85
CA MET A 1 -28.64 16.45 -12.80
C MET A 1 -27.54 17.29 -12.15
N LYS A 2 -26.30 16.79 -12.23
CA LYS A 2 -25.01 17.51 -12.10
C LYS A 2 -24.71 18.19 -10.76
N PHE A 3 -23.95 17.51 -9.91
CA PHE A 3 -22.75 18.10 -9.28
C PHE A 3 -21.61 17.09 -9.33
N ALA A 4 -21.02 16.98 -10.52
CA ALA A 4 -19.66 16.51 -10.68
C ALA A 4 -18.73 17.63 -10.20
N GLN A 5 -18.21 17.49 -8.98
CA GLN A 5 -17.01 18.18 -8.53
C GLN A 5 -16.04 17.08 -8.12
N LYS A 6 -15.22 16.60 -9.07
CA LYS A 6 -13.80 16.96 -9.11
C LYS A 6 -13.15 16.87 -7.73
N LEU A 7 -13.08 15.66 -7.18
CA LEU A 7 -11.90 15.30 -6.40
C LEU A 7 -10.77 15.18 -7.41
N ALA A 8 -10.03 16.27 -7.57
CA ALA A 8 -8.68 16.22 -8.06
C ALA A 8 -7.91 15.37 -7.04
N ILE A 9 -7.89 14.05 -7.30
CA ILE A 9 -6.88 13.14 -6.79
C ILE A 9 -5.59 13.75 -7.31
N GLY A 10 -4.96 14.55 -6.45
CA GLY A 10 -3.63 15.06 -6.68
C GLY A 10 -2.76 13.82 -6.77
N ALA A 11 -2.51 13.40 -8.01
CA ALA A 11 -1.45 12.47 -8.34
C ALA A 11 -0.18 13.08 -7.76
N LEU A 12 0.19 12.64 -6.55
CA LEU A 12 1.58 12.63 -6.19
C LEU A 12 2.17 11.54 -7.09
N VAL A 13 2.65 12.00 -8.23
CA VAL A 13 3.46 11.26 -9.16
C VAL A 13 4.62 10.70 -8.33
N VAL A 14 4.52 9.44 -7.93
CA VAL A 14 5.72 8.61 -7.78
C VAL A 14 6.16 8.39 -9.22
N THR A 15 7.07 9.21 -9.70
CA THR A 15 7.80 8.94 -10.94
C THR A 15 8.61 7.68 -10.70
N MET A 16 8.01 6.50 -10.84
CA MET A 16 8.73 5.31 -11.25
C MET A 16 8.98 5.48 -12.74
N GLY A 17 9.99 6.31 -13.03
CA GLY A 17 10.47 6.50 -14.38
C GLY A 17 10.82 5.14 -14.95
N ALA A 18 10.11 4.76 -16.00
CA ALA A 18 10.57 3.75 -16.94
C ALA A 18 11.86 4.28 -17.59
N SER A 19 13.00 4.03 -16.96
CA SER A 19 14.29 4.08 -17.63
C SER A 19 14.79 2.66 -17.75
N ALA A 20 14.65 2.11 -18.96
CA ALA A 20 15.50 1.07 -19.45
C ALA A 20 16.96 1.55 -19.33
N MET A 21 17.65 1.11 -18.29
CA MET A 21 19.11 1.19 -18.19
C MET A 21 19.57 -0.21 -17.81
N ALA A 22 20.15 -0.89 -18.79
CA ALA A 22 20.98 -2.05 -18.57
C ALA A 22 22.15 -1.62 -17.68
N ALA A 23 22.05 -1.88 -16.38
CA ALA A 23 23.15 -1.84 -15.45
C ALA A 23 23.30 -3.24 -14.86
N ASP A 24 24.30 -3.95 -15.37
CA ASP A 24 24.73 -5.27 -14.93
C ASP A 24 25.33 -5.16 -13.52
N ASN A 25 24.48 -5.00 -12.50
CA ASN A 25 24.88 -5.10 -11.09
C ASN A 25 24.63 -6.53 -10.60
N LYS A 26 25.40 -7.48 -11.14
CA LYS A 26 25.64 -8.77 -10.48
C LYS A 26 26.61 -8.55 -9.31
N GLY A 27 26.09 -8.01 -8.22
CA GLY A 27 26.75 -7.93 -6.92
C GLY A 27 25.74 -8.30 -5.83
N ALA A 28 26.23 -8.69 -4.65
CA ALA A 28 25.47 -9.23 -3.52
C ALA A 28 24.23 -8.44 -3.03
N ASP A 29 23.95 -7.27 -3.62
CA ASP A 29 22.88 -6.33 -3.26
C ASP A 29 21.67 -6.34 -4.21
N ALA A 30 21.67 -7.16 -5.26
CA ALA A 30 20.50 -7.29 -6.13
C ALA A 30 19.32 -7.97 -5.41
N LEU A 31 18.11 -7.44 -5.59
CA LEU A 31 16.89 -8.08 -5.09
C LEU A 31 16.68 -9.45 -5.75
N THR A 32 16.46 -10.46 -4.94
CA THR A 32 15.99 -11.79 -5.36
C THR A 32 14.57 -11.70 -5.92
N ASN A 33 14.14 -12.73 -6.66
CA ASN A 33 12.77 -12.77 -7.18
C ASN A 33 11.73 -12.81 -6.05
N ALA A 34 12.05 -13.48 -4.93
CA ALA A 34 11.18 -13.51 -3.75
C ALA A 34 11.07 -12.13 -3.10
N GLU A 35 12.18 -11.41 -2.92
CA GLU A 35 12.18 -10.04 -2.39
C GLU A 35 11.41 -9.08 -3.30
N LYS A 36 11.57 -9.20 -4.64
CA LYS A 36 10.78 -8.40 -5.60
C LYS A 36 9.28 -8.72 -5.52
N GLY A 37 8.92 -10.00 -5.42
CA GLY A 37 7.53 -10.42 -5.28
C GLY A 37 6.91 -9.85 -4.00
N ALA A 38 7.59 -9.99 -2.87
CA ALA A 38 7.13 -9.46 -1.58
C ALA A 38 7.01 -7.92 -1.60
N LEU A 39 7.98 -7.21 -2.18
CA LEU A 39 7.90 -5.74 -2.32
C LEU A 39 6.68 -5.32 -3.16
N ASN A 40 6.41 -5.99 -4.28
CA ASN A 40 5.24 -5.68 -5.10
C ASN A 40 3.92 -5.95 -4.36
N ILE A 41 3.82 -7.07 -3.63
CA ILE A 41 2.63 -7.39 -2.84
C ILE A 41 2.44 -6.35 -1.73
N CYS A 42 3.51 -5.99 -1.02
CA CYS A 42 3.43 -5.05 0.09
C CYS A 42 3.23 -3.60 -0.34
N ASP A 43 3.57 -3.25 -1.58
CA ASP A 43 3.20 -1.96 -2.17
C ASP A 43 1.68 -1.86 -2.37
N VAL A 44 1.06 -2.92 -2.89
CA VAL A 44 -0.42 -3.01 -3.01
C VAL A 44 -1.09 -2.97 -1.64
N VAL A 45 -0.54 -3.70 -0.65
CA VAL A 45 -1.02 -3.62 0.74
C VAL A 45 -0.98 -2.18 1.26
N SER A 46 0.18 -1.54 1.16
CA SER A 46 0.42 -0.16 1.59
C SER A 46 -0.54 0.83 0.92
N GLU A 47 -0.77 0.69 -0.39
CA GLU A 47 -1.70 1.55 -1.13
C GLU A 47 -3.15 1.39 -0.66
N GLY A 48 -3.62 0.15 -0.43
CA GLY A 48 -4.97 -0.05 0.09
C GLY A 48 -5.13 0.50 1.50
N VAL A 49 -4.14 0.33 2.38
CA VAL A 49 -4.14 0.91 3.74
C VAL A 49 -4.11 2.43 3.69
N PHE A 50 -3.32 3.03 2.78
CA PHE A 50 -3.33 4.46 2.52
C PHE A 50 -4.74 4.94 2.17
N ASN A 51 -5.40 4.26 1.23
CA ASN A 51 -6.75 4.61 0.77
C ASN A 51 -7.78 4.48 1.89
N ILE A 52 -7.75 3.40 2.68
CA ILE A 52 -8.63 3.21 3.84
C ILE A 52 -8.42 4.33 4.86
N SER A 53 -7.16 4.66 5.17
CA SER A 53 -6.84 5.72 6.12
C SER A 53 -7.30 7.08 5.62
N ALA A 54 -7.13 7.37 4.33
CA ALA A 54 -7.59 8.61 3.71
C ALA A 54 -9.12 8.72 3.74
N MET A 55 -9.85 7.61 3.50
CA MET A 55 -11.31 7.56 3.62
C MET A 55 -11.76 7.88 5.05
N HIS A 56 -11.15 7.24 6.06
CA HIS A 56 -11.46 7.49 7.46
C HIS A 56 -11.20 8.94 7.87
N GLN A 57 -10.02 9.49 7.54
CA GLN A 57 -9.67 10.90 7.81
C GLN A 57 -10.53 11.91 7.02
N SER A 58 -11.24 11.44 5.98
CA SER A 58 -12.25 12.19 5.23
C SER A 58 -13.69 11.96 5.74
N ASN A 59 -13.84 11.30 6.89
CA ASN A 59 -15.11 11.04 7.55
C ASN A 59 -16.07 10.12 6.76
N ILE A 60 -15.52 9.23 5.92
CA ILE A 60 -16.27 8.15 5.26
C ILE A 60 -16.52 7.04 6.29
N SER A 61 -17.73 6.49 6.33
CA SER A 61 -18.08 5.46 7.30
C SER A 61 -17.34 4.14 7.06
N GLU A 62 -17.15 3.35 8.11
CA GLU A 62 -16.52 2.03 8.03
C GLU A 62 -17.22 1.11 7.03
N ALA A 63 -18.56 1.13 7.02
CA ALA A 63 -19.37 0.34 6.11
C ALA A 63 -19.16 0.73 4.64
N GLU A 64 -19.09 2.03 4.35
CA GLU A 64 -18.82 2.53 2.99
C GLU A 64 -17.40 2.21 2.56
N ALA A 65 -16.40 2.46 3.41
CA ALA A 65 -15.01 2.10 3.14
C ALA A 65 -14.84 0.60 2.91
N LYS A 66 -15.48 -0.24 3.73
CA LYS A 66 -15.44 -1.69 3.56
C LYS A 66 -16.00 -2.10 2.21
N LYS A 67 -17.15 -1.54 1.81
CA LYS A 67 -17.76 -1.82 0.51
C LYS A 67 -16.82 -1.43 -0.63
N THR A 68 -16.23 -0.24 -0.58
CA THR A 68 -15.27 0.23 -1.59
C THR A 68 -14.05 -0.69 -1.66
N MET A 69 -13.47 -1.09 -0.53
CA MET A 69 -12.32 -1.99 -0.54
C MET A 69 -12.66 -3.41 -0.98
N ASP A 70 -13.86 -3.91 -0.69
CA ASP A 70 -14.34 -5.20 -1.22
C ASP A 70 -14.47 -5.15 -2.76
N GLU A 71 -14.92 -4.02 -3.33
CA GLU A 71 -14.98 -3.81 -4.78
C GLU A 71 -13.57 -3.76 -5.40
N VAL A 72 -12.63 -3.02 -4.78
CA VAL A 72 -11.24 -2.96 -5.23
C VAL A 72 -10.56 -4.34 -5.17
N ALA A 73 -10.75 -5.08 -4.07
CA ALA A 73 -10.22 -6.43 -3.94
C ALA A 73 -10.82 -7.40 -4.98
N ALA A 74 -12.11 -7.28 -5.29
CA ALA A 74 -12.73 -8.07 -6.34
C ALA A 74 -12.13 -7.78 -7.73
N ASP A 75 -11.79 -6.51 -8.01
CA ASP A 75 -11.14 -6.14 -9.27
C ASP A 75 -9.67 -6.60 -9.33
N LEU A 76 -8.96 -6.62 -8.19
CA LEU A 76 -7.63 -7.22 -8.08
C LEU A 76 -7.69 -8.73 -8.40
N ILE A 77 -8.65 -9.45 -7.81
CA ILE A 77 -8.88 -10.88 -8.06
C ILE A 77 -9.21 -11.15 -9.54
N LYS A 78 -10.02 -10.29 -10.18
CA LYS A 78 -10.32 -10.42 -11.63
C LYS A 78 -9.07 -10.27 -12.51
N GLN A 79 -8.15 -9.39 -12.13
CA GLN A 79 -6.96 -9.08 -12.91
C GLN A 79 -5.83 -10.11 -12.72
N HIS A 80 -5.70 -10.64 -11.50
CA HIS A 80 -4.54 -11.46 -11.11
C HIS A 80 -4.88 -12.91 -10.78
N GLY A 81 -6.18 -13.25 -10.67
CA GLY A 81 -6.65 -14.56 -10.24
C GLY A 81 -7.10 -14.55 -8.78
N ASP A 82 -7.92 -15.54 -8.42
CA ASP A 82 -8.28 -15.81 -7.03
C ASP A 82 -7.27 -16.82 -6.47
N ASP A 83 -6.26 -16.31 -5.77
CA ASP A 83 -5.12 -17.07 -5.27
C ASP A 83 -4.71 -16.62 -3.86
N GLU A 84 -3.73 -17.30 -3.28
CA GLU A 84 -3.27 -17.02 -1.91
C GLU A 84 -2.77 -15.58 -1.75
N VAL A 85 -2.23 -14.96 -2.81
CA VAL A 85 -1.71 -13.59 -2.76
C VAL A 85 -2.85 -12.57 -2.71
N THR A 86 -3.83 -12.71 -3.60
CA THR A 86 -4.99 -11.81 -3.63
C THR A 86 -5.88 -11.99 -2.39
N ALA A 87 -5.99 -13.22 -1.87
CA ALA A 87 -6.62 -13.49 -0.58
C ALA A 87 -5.86 -12.80 0.57
N PHE A 88 -4.54 -12.95 0.63
CA PHE A 88 -3.70 -12.30 1.64
C PHE A 88 -3.86 -10.77 1.64
N VAL A 89 -3.79 -10.13 0.47
CA VAL A 89 -3.95 -8.67 0.33
C VAL A 89 -5.32 -8.22 0.86
N LYS A 90 -6.39 -8.92 0.45
CA LYS A 90 -7.75 -8.61 0.87
C LYS A 90 -7.91 -8.75 2.39
N GLU A 91 -7.43 -9.82 2.98
CA GLU A 91 -7.49 -10.05 4.43
C GLU A 91 -6.72 -8.98 5.19
N PHE A 92 -5.52 -8.61 4.72
CA PHE A 92 -4.72 -7.56 5.34
C PHE A 92 -5.46 -6.21 5.36
N TRP A 93 -6.09 -5.83 4.24
CA TRP A 93 -6.89 -4.61 4.16
C TRP A 93 -8.09 -4.64 5.11
N GLN A 94 -8.80 -5.76 5.19
CA GLN A 94 -9.96 -5.90 6.06
C GLN A 94 -9.58 -5.85 7.55
N ASP A 95 -8.45 -6.45 7.93
CA ASP A 95 -7.92 -6.35 9.27
C ASP A 95 -7.50 -4.91 9.58
N SER A 96 -6.68 -4.29 8.74
CA SER A 96 -6.22 -2.90 8.91
C SER A 96 -7.37 -1.91 9.06
N LEU A 97 -8.43 -2.08 8.27
CA LEU A 97 -9.64 -1.27 8.32
C LEU A 97 -10.31 -1.36 9.71
N SER A 98 -10.62 -2.58 10.16
CA SER A 98 -11.47 -2.81 11.34
C SER A 98 -10.71 -2.79 12.67
N THR A 99 -9.43 -3.14 12.68
CA THR A 99 -8.67 -3.31 13.93
C THR A 99 -7.79 -2.11 14.25
N ILE A 100 -7.34 -1.37 13.24
CA ILE A 100 -6.39 -0.25 13.38
C ILE A 100 -7.05 1.07 12.99
N ILE A 101 -7.40 1.24 11.71
CA ILE A 101 -7.69 2.57 11.14
C ILE A 101 -8.96 3.19 11.72
N TYR A 102 -10.08 2.46 11.73
CA TYR A 102 -11.36 3.01 12.19
C TYR A 102 -11.44 3.21 13.71
N LYS A 103 -10.42 2.79 14.46
CA LYS A 103 -10.26 3.13 15.89
C LYS A 103 -9.43 4.39 16.13
N GLN A 104 -8.74 4.89 15.12
CA GLN A 104 -7.94 6.11 15.23
C GLN A 104 -8.85 7.34 15.25
N PRO A 105 -8.49 8.42 15.96
CA PRO A 105 -9.21 9.68 15.87
C PRO A 105 -9.04 10.35 14.50
N ILE A 106 -10.11 10.98 14.02
CA ILE A 106 -10.05 11.86 12.85
C ILE A 106 -9.34 13.15 13.25
N GLN A 107 -8.27 13.48 12.55
CA GLN A 107 -7.49 14.68 12.76
C GLN A 107 -8.20 15.89 12.15
N THR A 108 -8.02 17.07 12.75
CA THR A 108 -8.62 18.31 12.24
C THR A 108 -7.69 19.05 11.28
N ALA A 109 -6.38 18.99 11.50
CA ALA A 109 -5.38 19.66 10.69
C ALA A 109 -4.92 18.79 9.50
N ASP A 110 -4.82 19.41 8.31
CA ASP A 110 -4.52 18.68 7.06
C ASP A 110 -3.12 18.06 7.05
N ASP A 111 -2.14 18.68 7.71
CA ASP A 111 -0.81 18.12 7.90
C ASP A 111 -0.85 16.86 8.76
N LYS A 112 -1.65 16.86 9.83
CA LYS A 112 -1.85 15.68 10.70
C LYS A 112 -2.63 14.56 10.03
N LYS A 113 -3.63 14.88 9.20
CA LYS A 113 -4.29 13.90 8.34
C LYS A 113 -3.31 13.24 7.39
N ARG A 114 -2.46 14.03 6.73
CA ARG A 114 -1.45 13.49 5.81
C ARG A 114 -0.42 12.64 6.55
N GLU A 115 0.05 13.09 7.71
CA GLU A 115 1.03 12.37 8.53
C GLU A 115 0.49 10.99 8.94
N ILE A 116 -0.73 10.92 9.49
CA ILE A 116 -1.30 9.63 9.94
C ILE A 116 -1.59 8.68 8.77
N VAL A 117 -2.08 9.21 7.64
CA VAL A 117 -2.33 8.41 6.44
C VAL A 117 -1.03 7.82 5.89
N GLN A 118 0.03 8.63 5.81
CA GLN A 118 1.35 8.17 5.37
C GLN A 118 1.97 7.18 6.36
N ALA A 119 1.85 7.42 7.66
CA ALA A 119 2.36 6.52 8.69
C ALA A 119 1.69 5.14 8.60
N ASN A 120 0.37 5.08 8.51
CA ASN A 120 -0.36 3.82 8.37
C ASN A 120 0.08 3.03 7.13
N ALA A 121 0.26 3.71 5.99
CA ALA A 121 0.71 3.08 4.75
C ALA A 121 2.13 2.49 4.91
N VAL A 122 3.09 3.29 5.40
CA VAL A 122 4.48 2.85 5.62
C VAL A 122 4.56 1.69 6.62
N GLU A 123 3.86 1.79 7.75
CA GLU A 123 3.83 0.75 8.78
C GLU A 123 3.21 -0.54 8.26
N SER A 124 2.13 -0.46 7.47
CA SER A 124 1.53 -1.64 6.85
C SER A 124 2.42 -2.31 5.81
N GLY A 125 3.14 -1.52 5.00
CA GLY A 125 4.11 -2.05 4.05
C GLY A 125 5.25 -2.80 4.76
N LEU A 126 5.77 -2.24 5.85
CA LEU A 126 6.78 -2.89 6.69
C LEU A 126 6.25 -4.16 7.38
N ALA A 127 5.04 -4.10 7.93
CA ALA A 127 4.40 -5.27 8.55
C ALA A 127 4.17 -6.39 7.53
N CYS A 128 3.69 -6.07 6.33
CA CYS A 128 3.56 -7.01 5.23
C CYS A 128 4.90 -7.65 4.86
N LEU A 129 5.97 -6.87 4.73
CA LEU A 129 7.31 -7.40 4.42
C LEU A 129 7.80 -8.34 5.53
N GLY A 130 7.57 -7.98 6.80
CA GLY A 130 7.87 -8.82 7.95
C GLY A 130 7.14 -10.16 7.92
N ILE A 131 5.87 -10.17 7.48
CA ILE A 131 5.08 -11.40 7.33
C ILE A 131 5.61 -12.27 6.18
N LEU A 132 5.91 -11.68 5.02
CA LEU A 132 6.26 -12.44 3.81
C LEU A 132 7.71 -12.92 3.77
N LEU A 133 8.64 -12.18 4.37
CA LEU A 133 10.08 -12.46 4.30
C LEU A 133 10.70 -12.76 5.66
N GLY A 134 10.05 -12.39 6.76
CA GLY A 134 10.70 -12.22 8.07
C GLY A 134 11.18 -10.78 8.28
N GLU A 135 11.20 -10.32 9.52
CA GLU A 135 11.51 -8.91 9.86
C GLU A 135 12.89 -8.46 9.36
N LYS A 136 13.93 -9.29 9.55
CA LYS A 136 15.31 -8.94 9.18
C LYS A 136 15.50 -8.91 7.66
N GLU A 137 14.93 -9.90 6.98
CA GLU A 137 14.97 -10.06 5.54
C GLU A 137 14.14 -8.97 4.84
N GLY A 138 12.98 -8.61 5.39
CA GLY A 138 12.15 -7.51 4.93
C GLY A 138 12.85 -6.15 5.01
N GLU A 139 13.50 -5.85 6.15
CA GLU A 139 14.31 -4.64 6.28
C GLU A 139 15.47 -4.59 5.29
N GLN A 140 16.13 -5.73 5.06
CA GLN A 140 17.25 -5.83 4.13
C GLN A 140 16.79 -5.62 2.68
N ALA A 141 15.64 -6.20 2.30
CA ALA A 141 15.03 -5.99 0.99
C ALA A 141 14.68 -4.51 0.75
N LEU A 142 14.13 -3.83 1.76
CA LEU A 142 13.82 -2.41 1.68
C LEU A 142 15.08 -1.55 1.49
N LYS A 143 16.15 -1.85 2.24
CA LYS A 143 17.45 -1.15 2.11
C LYS A 143 18.04 -1.32 0.72
N LYS A 144 17.99 -2.53 0.14
CA LYS A 144 18.43 -2.80 -1.24
C LYS A 144 17.64 -1.99 -2.26
N MET A 145 16.31 -1.94 -2.12
CA MET A 145 15.44 -1.16 -3.01
C MET A 145 15.77 0.34 -2.95
N GLN A 146 15.95 0.89 -1.75
CA GLN A 146 16.30 2.32 -1.57
C GLN A 146 17.69 2.65 -2.12
N ALA A 147 18.66 1.73 -2.02
CA ALA A 147 19.98 1.91 -2.61
C ALA A 147 19.95 1.89 -4.14
N ALA A 148 19.04 1.11 -4.74
CA ALA A 148 18.89 1.02 -6.19
C ALA A 148 18.19 2.24 -6.83
N GLN A 149 17.61 3.14 -6.03
CA GLN A 149 16.92 4.37 -6.49
C GLN A 149 17.80 5.63 -6.42
N LYS A 150 19.04 5.52 -5.93
CA LYS A 150 20.03 6.62 -5.87
C LYS A 150 20.96 6.60 -7.06
#